data_AF-A0A948VCS4-F1
#
_entry.id   AF-A0A948VCS4-F1
#
_cell.length_a   1.000
_cell.length_b   1.000
_cell.length_c   1.000
_cell.angle_alpha   90.00
_cell.angle_beta   90.00
_cell.angle_gamma   90.00
#
_symmetry.space_group_name_H-M   'P 1'
#
loop_
_entity.id
_entity.type
_entity.pdbx_description
1 polymer ?
#
loop_
_entity_poly.entity_id
_entity_poly.type
_entity_poly.pdbx_seq_one_letter_code
_entity_poly.pdbx_strand_id
1 'polypeptide(L)'
;MIKIFLTLLPFVLALNLSAQLNDITGAQVFEISSNSEIIPTPTSVEHNKYFAVYDVNGVEVVVPNIYCGKNLMTVLKPGMNINSLSAKMSSAFGSNRRVRPIAIEPASDAELELTSHNPGSTIVSLNQFLPENVAALFNRPAGFAGPNCFNAAFTASGLTRIDNLRHVGNPETNQLLSMYFNKVSRNNLRSGDILILNDGDHGVYYLGAGLIFHKKSYLTEHIYRIVLLENAYKPEPKEWHPGPFNGPDPFAGDIPIKKIEPWRSLGMEYQFGPATADEQAKAEVSIFLAGHIEKQCPKWGFAKELGYFTELLLENLVSDWGDMANSSNPVLKAYYEQLKSLRDQANQSIESELLSSTHAQSNANEILKRAWLRRNDYSKELIGKLLKIYGRSPSETDKVLDAIEKDFNHSPLKHITQ
;
A
#
# COMPACT_ATOMS: atom_id res chain seq x y z
N MET A 1 15.34 -50.14 -59.18
CA MET A 1 16.77 -49.88 -59.50
C MET A 1 17.18 -48.68 -58.65
N ILE A 2 18.23 -48.77 -57.79
CA ILE A 2 18.86 -47.64 -57.02
C ILE A 2 17.94 -47.06 -55.88
N LYS A 3 18.27 -47.14 -54.57
CA LYS A 3 19.16 -46.31 -53.67
C LYS A 3 18.69 -44.83 -53.55
N ILE A 4 18.73 -44.10 -52.41
CA ILE A 4 19.21 -44.24 -51.00
C ILE A 4 18.32 -43.29 -50.12
N PHE A 5 17.83 -43.60 -48.91
CA PHE A 5 18.42 -43.68 -47.53
C PHE A 5 18.79 -42.32 -46.85
N LEU A 6 18.48 -42.22 -45.53
CA LEU A 6 18.75 -41.12 -44.55
C LEU A 6 17.90 -39.83 -44.73
N THR A 7 17.35 -39.13 -43.73
CA THR A 7 17.17 -39.28 -42.25
C THR A 7 16.06 -38.30 -41.80
N LEU A 8 15.52 -38.23 -40.56
CA LEU A 8 15.91 -38.83 -39.27
C LEU A 8 14.66 -39.36 -38.48
N LEU A 9 14.34 -38.85 -37.28
CA LEU A 9 13.28 -39.35 -36.38
C LEU A 9 12.31 -38.24 -35.87
N PRO A 10 11.13 -38.61 -35.34
CA PRO A 10 10.05 -37.69 -34.93
C PRO A 10 10.05 -37.38 -33.42
N PHE A 11 9.29 -36.36 -33.02
CA PHE A 11 8.82 -36.23 -31.63
C PHE A 11 7.53 -37.03 -31.42
N VAL A 12 7.43 -37.64 -30.24
CA VAL A 12 6.48 -38.69 -29.87
C VAL A 12 5.67 -38.24 -28.65
N LEU A 13 4.48 -38.84 -28.47
CA LEU A 13 3.56 -38.73 -27.32
C LEU A 13 2.73 -37.43 -27.21
N ALA A 14 1.57 -37.47 -27.86
CA ALA A 14 0.33 -37.16 -27.16
C ALA A 14 -0.24 -38.48 -26.58
N LEU A 15 -0.44 -38.55 -25.25
CA LEU A 15 -1.48 -39.32 -24.53
C LEU A 15 -1.13 -39.41 -23.02
N ASN A 16 -2.20 -39.51 -22.21
CA ASN A 16 -2.22 -39.78 -20.75
C ASN A 16 -1.74 -38.66 -19.80
N LEU A 17 -2.71 -37.88 -19.30
CA LEU A 17 -2.89 -37.65 -17.85
C LEU A 17 -4.23 -36.97 -17.55
N SER A 18 -5.31 -37.72 -17.73
CA SER A 18 -6.66 -37.40 -17.24
C SER A 18 -7.04 -38.34 -16.08
N ALA A 19 -6.33 -38.21 -14.95
CA ALA A 19 -6.64 -38.92 -13.70
C ALA A 19 -5.88 -38.29 -12.52
N GLN A 20 -6.61 -37.56 -11.65
CA GLN A 20 -6.42 -37.37 -10.19
C GLN A 20 -7.04 -36.03 -9.74
N LEU A 21 -8.37 -36.02 -9.72
CA LEU A 21 -9.17 -35.01 -9.04
C LEU A 21 -10.39 -35.71 -8.44
N ASN A 22 -10.14 -36.42 -7.33
CA ASN A 22 -11.09 -36.82 -6.28
C ASN A 22 -10.29 -37.50 -5.13
N ASP A 23 -10.91 -37.55 -3.95
CA ASP A 23 -10.43 -38.20 -2.71
C ASP A 23 -9.21 -37.58 -1.99
N ILE A 24 -9.41 -36.42 -1.36
CA ILE A 24 -8.99 -36.21 0.04
C ILE A 24 -10.13 -35.56 0.84
N THR A 25 -11.19 -36.32 1.12
CA THR A 25 -11.98 -36.11 2.34
C THR A 25 -11.26 -36.84 3.48
N GLY A 26 -10.76 -36.10 4.46
CA GLY A 26 -10.07 -36.70 5.60
C GLY A 26 -9.40 -35.66 6.47
N ALA A 27 -10.02 -35.35 7.61
CA ALA A 27 -9.36 -34.57 8.65
C ALA A 27 -8.21 -35.39 9.25
N GLN A 28 -6.97 -35.09 8.85
CA GLN A 28 -5.80 -35.40 9.65
C GLN A 28 -5.38 -34.14 10.39
N VAL A 29 -5.78 -34.07 11.66
CA VAL A 29 -5.27 -33.12 12.63
C VAL A 29 -3.79 -33.45 12.83
N PHE A 30 -2.92 -32.70 12.15
CA PHE A 30 -1.51 -32.66 12.55
C PHE A 30 -1.42 -31.88 13.86
N GLU A 31 -1.23 -32.59 14.97
CA GLU A 31 -0.69 -32.00 16.19
C GLU A 31 0.74 -31.55 15.92
N ILE A 32 0.88 -30.36 15.34
CA ILE A 32 2.16 -29.68 15.22
C ILE A 32 2.51 -29.18 16.62
N SER A 33 3.43 -29.89 17.28
CA SER A 33 3.98 -29.53 18.59
C SER A 33 4.37 -28.06 18.62
N SER A 34 3.77 -27.30 19.53
CA SER A 34 3.95 -25.85 19.67
C SER A 34 5.28 -25.47 20.30
N ASN A 35 6.38 -25.79 19.62
CA ASN A 35 7.67 -25.14 19.88
C ASN A 35 7.66 -23.77 19.18
N SER A 36 6.98 -22.83 19.81
CA SER A 36 7.01 -21.42 19.45
C SER A 36 8.40 -20.85 19.76
N GLU A 37 9.32 -20.94 18.80
CA GLU A 37 10.52 -20.12 18.82
C GLU A 37 10.07 -18.65 18.77
N ILE A 38 10.36 -17.95 19.86
CA ILE A 38 9.95 -16.57 20.08
C ILE A 38 10.72 -15.71 19.09
N ILE A 39 9.99 -14.98 18.22
CA ILE A 39 10.57 -13.90 17.41
C ILE A 39 11.33 -13.00 18.38
N PRO A 40 12.65 -12.75 18.21
CA PRO A 40 13.39 -11.91 19.14
C PRO A 40 12.80 -10.49 19.11
N THR A 41 12.00 -10.19 20.13
CA THR A 41 11.38 -8.88 20.34
C THR A 41 12.43 -7.95 20.91
N PRO A 42 12.73 -6.80 20.25
CA PRO A 42 13.46 -5.73 20.91
C PRO A 42 12.69 -5.31 22.15
N THR A 43 13.34 -5.32 23.31
CA THR A 43 12.80 -4.58 24.45
C THR A 43 12.91 -3.10 24.14
N SER A 44 11.81 -2.37 24.34
CA SER A 44 11.88 -0.92 24.54
C SER A 44 12.74 -0.65 25.78
N VAL A 45 13.85 0.05 25.59
CA VAL A 45 14.79 0.38 26.67
C VAL A 45 14.42 1.71 27.33
N GLU A 46 14.02 2.69 26.52
CA GLU A 46 13.65 4.03 26.98
C GLU A 46 12.64 4.68 26.02
N HIS A 47 11.68 5.43 26.58
CA HIS A 47 10.79 6.32 25.84
C HIS A 47 10.81 7.70 26.51
N ASN A 48 11.13 8.74 25.74
CA ASN A 48 11.04 10.14 26.19
C ASN A 48 10.17 10.96 25.23
N LYS A 49 10.09 12.28 25.46
CA LYS A 49 9.26 13.21 24.69
C LYS A 49 9.63 13.29 23.20
N TYR A 50 10.87 12.98 22.84
CA TYR A 50 11.45 13.21 21.52
C TYR A 50 11.78 11.92 20.75
N PHE A 51 12.07 10.82 21.43
CA PHE A 51 12.38 9.53 20.79
C PHE A 51 12.05 8.31 21.65
N ALA A 52 12.06 7.15 20.99
CA ALA A 52 12.07 5.80 21.57
C ALA A 52 13.42 5.13 21.32
N VAL A 53 13.84 4.23 22.21
CA VAL A 53 15.07 3.42 22.08
C VAL A 53 14.74 1.93 22.11
N TYR A 54 15.19 1.21 21.08
CA TYR A 54 14.96 -0.23 20.89
C TYR A 54 16.30 -0.96 20.79
N ASP A 55 16.49 -2.09 21.50
CA ASP A 55 17.68 -2.93 21.28
C ASP A 55 17.52 -3.80 20.03
N VAL A 56 18.30 -3.48 19.01
CA VAL A 56 18.32 -4.20 17.74
C VAL A 56 19.66 -4.89 17.58
N ASN A 57 19.71 -6.20 17.84
CA ASN A 57 20.92 -7.01 17.70
C ASN A 57 22.08 -6.52 18.61
N GLY A 58 21.77 -6.06 19.83
CA GLY A 58 22.73 -5.46 20.76
C GLY A 58 23.24 -4.10 20.27
N VAL A 59 22.33 -3.25 19.78
CA VAL A 59 22.57 -1.86 19.37
C VAL A 59 21.34 -1.04 19.74
N GLU A 60 21.55 0.06 20.45
CA GLU A 60 20.52 1.04 20.81
C GLU A 60 20.10 1.80 19.54
N VAL A 61 19.00 1.38 18.91
CA VAL A 61 18.40 2.04 17.75
C VAL A 61 17.38 3.05 18.24
N VAL A 62 17.60 4.32 17.88
CA VAL A 62 16.80 5.45 18.31
C VAL A 62 15.84 5.87 17.20
N VAL A 63 14.55 5.87 17.51
CA VAL A 63 13.46 6.26 16.62
C VAL A 63 12.87 7.59 17.10
N PRO A 64 13.02 8.70 16.36
CA PRO A 64 12.34 9.94 16.70
C PRO A 64 10.83 9.76 16.78
N ASN A 65 10.20 10.35 17.78
CA ASN A 65 8.74 10.48 17.87
C ASN A 65 8.21 11.35 16.70
N ILE A 66 6.89 11.39 16.55
CA ILE A 66 6.21 12.22 15.54
C ILE A 66 6.73 13.67 15.55
N TYR A 67 7.11 14.17 14.37
CA TYR A 67 7.77 15.45 14.08
C TYR A 67 9.16 15.72 14.72
N CYS A 68 9.73 14.81 15.50
CA CYS A 68 10.96 15.10 16.27
C CYS A 68 12.27 14.87 15.52
N GLY A 69 12.24 14.32 14.30
CA GLY A 69 13.43 14.04 13.47
C GLY A 69 13.12 13.08 12.31
N LYS A 70 13.95 13.06 11.25
CA LYS A 70 13.71 12.24 10.03
C LYS A 70 14.72 11.10 9.83
N ASN A 71 15.60 10.91 10.81
CA ASN A 71 16.62 9.88 10.81
C ASN A 71 16.25 8.77 11.80
N LEU A 72 16.30 7.52 11.35
CA LEU A 72 16.56 6.41 12.25
C LEU A 72 18.01 6.55 12.72
N MET A 73 18.29 6.46 14.02
CA MET A 73 19.60 6.86 14.57
C MET A 73 20.21 5.80 15.48
N THR A 74 21.49 5.95 15.75
CA THR A 74 22.17 5.34 16.91
C THR A 74 23.34 6.21 17.36
N VAL A 75 23.88 5.92 18.54
CA VAL A 75 25.02 6.62 19.13
C VAL A 75 26.30 5.81 18.86
N LEU A 76 27.24 6.40 18.11
CA LEU A 76 28.58 5.86 17.95
C LEU A 76 29.48 6.41 19.09
N LYS A 77 29.59 5.63 20.17
CA LYS A 77 30.42 5.97 21.34
C LYS A 77 31.92 5.85 20.97
N PRO A 78 32.83 6.63 21.58
CA PRO A 78 34.26 6.57 21.28
C PRO A 78 34.83 5.14 21.35
N GLY A 79 35.64 4.77 20.35
CA GLY A 79 36.23 3.43 20.24
C GLY A 79 35.32 2.34 19.66
N MET A 80 34.03 2.62 19.38
CA MET A 80 33.16 1.64 18.70
C MET A 80 33.59 1.40 17.25
N ASN A 81 33.63 0.12 16.85
CA ASN A 81 33.99 -0.28 15.50
C ASN A 81 32.81 -0.14 14.53
N ILE A 82 32.88 0.86 13.64
CA ILE A 82 31.86 1.14 12.61
C ILE A 82 31.55 -0.05 11.69
N ASN A 83 32.52 -0.94 11.43
CA ASN A 83 32.27 -2.14 10.63
C ASN A 83 31.45 -3.19 11.40
N SER A 84 31.63 -3.27 12.73
CA SER A 84 30.81 -4.14 13.60
C SER A 84 29.37 -3.63 13.66
N LEU A 85 29.18 -2.33 13.89
CA LEU A 85 27.87 -1.67 13.83
C LEU A 85 27.19 -1.92 12.47
N SER A 86 27.91 -1.70 11.37
CA SER A 86 27.37 -1.89 10.02
C SER A 86 26.99 -3.35 9.74
N ALA A 87 27.81 -4.32 10.18
CA ALA A 87 27.48 -5.73 10.05
C ALA A 87 26.22 -6.12 10.84
N LYS A 88 26.08 -5.63 12.08
CA LYS A 88 24.88 -5.83 12.90
C LYS A 88 23.62 -5.25 12.26
N MET A 89 23.70 -4.02 11.74
CA MET A 89 22.56 -3.31 11.12
C MET A 89 22.19 -3.89 9.75
N SER A 90 23.16 -4.24 8.90
CA SER A 90 22.89 -5.00 7.66
C SER A 90 22.25 -6.36 7.95
N SER A 91 22.65 -7.04 9.03
CA SER A 91 22.04 -8.32 9.42
C SER A 91 20.62 -8.15 9.98
N ALA A 92 20.35 -7.07 10.71
CA ALA A 92 19.03 -6.80 11.30
C ALA A 92 18.02 -6.35 10.22
N PHE A 93 18.41 -5.41 9.37
CA PHE A 93 17.55 -4.79 8.35
C PHE A 93 17.66 -5.44 6.96
N GLY A 94 18.32 -6.61 6.85
CA GLY A 94 18.45 -7.34 5.58
C GLY A 94 19.20 -6.62 4.44
N SER A 95 19.90 -5.52 4.74
CA SER A 95 20.48 -4.62 3.74
C SER A 95 21.92 -5.00 3.33
N ASN A 96 22.40 -4.37 2.26
CA ASN A 96 23.70 -4.68 1.66
C ASN A 96 24.85 -4.44 2.67
N ARG A 97 25.74 -5.43 2.85
CA ARG A 97 26.89 -5.40 3.78
C ARG A 97 27.90 -4.25 3.52
N ARG A 98 27.82 -3.59 2.36
CA ARG A 98 28.63 -2.40 2.02
C ARG A 98 28.08 -1.09 2.59
N VAL A 99 26.82 -1.06 3.02
CA VAL A 99 26.20 0.11 3.66
C VAL A 99 26.98 0.50 4.92
N ARG A 100 27.05 1.81 5.19
CA ARG A 100 27.66 2.39 6.39
C ARG A 100 26.71 3.44 6.98
N PRO A 101 26.70 3.63 8.31
CA PRO A 101 25.95 4.72 8.92
C PRO A 101 26.61 6.06 8.55
N ILE A 102 25.80 7.12 8.46
CA ILE A 102 26.25 8.46 8.06
C ILE A 102 26.22 9.37 9.28
N ALA A 103 27.29 10.10 9.58
CA ALA A 103 27.29 11.08 10.68
C ALA A 103 26.24 12.19 10.43
N ILE A 104 25.50 12.56 11.47
CA ILE A 104 24.48 13.62 11.41
C ILE A 104 25.06 14.87 12.11
N GLU A 105 24.87 16.04 11.52
CA GLU A 105 24.95 17.32 12.24
C GLU A 105 23.59 17.56 12.92
N PRO A 106 23.49 17.52 14.27
CA PRO A 106 22.20 17.53 14.96
C PRO A 106 21.39 18.80 14.68
N ALA A 107 20.17 18.64 14.15
CA ALA A 107 19.30 19.75 13.78
C ALA A 107 17.86 19.62 14.30
N SER A 108 17.36 18.39 14.50
CA SER A 108 16.00 18.16 15.03
C SER A 108 15.98 17.97 16.55
N ASP A 109 14.82 18.18 17.18
CA ASP A 109 14.64 18.00 18.64
C ASP A 109 15.21 16.67 19.16
N ALA A 110 14.95 15.55 18.48
CA ALA A 110 15.45 14.24 18.87
C ALA A 110 16.98 14.09 18.67
N GLU A 111 17.55 14.72 17.64
CA GLU A 111 18.99 14.69 17.37
C GLU A 111 19.75 15.52 18.43
N LEU A 112 19.22 16.70 18.77
CA LEU A 112 19.75 17.59 19.80
C LEU A 112 19.66 16.95 21.19
N GLU A 113 18.51 16.36 21.53
CA GLU A 113 18.31 15.65 22.79
C GLU A 113 19.20 14.40 22.90
N LEU A 114 19.33 13.61 21.83
CA LEU A 114 20.20 12.43 21.86
C LEU A 114 21.69 12.82 22.02
N THR A 115 22.08 13.96 21.46
CA THR A 115 23.43 14.53 21.60
C THR A 115 23.69 15.04 23.03
N SER A 116 22.72 15.70 23.67
CA SER A 116 22.87 16.21 25.04
C SER A 116 23.08 15.07 26.06
N HIS A 117 22.43 13.92 25.84
CA HIS A 117 22.58 12.71 26.66
C HIS A 117 23.87 11.93 26.38
N ASN A 118 24.58 12.18 25.27
CA ASN A 118 25.74 11.39 24.84
C ASN A 118 26.96 12.27 24.50
N PRO A 119 27.45 13.11 25.44
CA PRO A 119 28.57 14.03 25.19
C PRO A 119 29.83 13.30 24.71
N GLY A 120 30.47 13.84 23.67
CA GLY A 120 31.67 13.26 23.07
C GLY A 120 31.44 12.04 22.16
N SER A 121 30.20 11.61 21.96
CA SER A 121 29.84 10.57 20.98
C SER A 121 29.38 11.20 19.65
N THR A 122 29.40 10.43 18.56
CA THR A 122 28.86 10.86 17.26
C THR A 122 27.48 10.27 17.05
N ILE A 123 26.48 11.10 16.74
CA ILE A 123 25.16 10.61 16.31
C ILE A 123 25.22 10.24 14.83
N VAL A 124 24.71 9.05 14.48
CA VAL A 124 24.76 8.55 13.10
C VAL A 124 23.39 8.08 12.62
N SER A 125 23.08 8.37 11.35
CA SER A 125 21.89 7.94 10.64
C SER A 125 22.03 6.50 10.17
N LEU A 126 20.99 5.72 10.43
CA LEU A 126 20.78 4.35 9.99
C LEU A 126 19.88 4.27 8.74
N ASN A 127 19.40 5.41 8.20
CA ASN A 127 18.48 5.42 7.06
C ASN A 127 19.02 4.66 5.83
N GLN A 128 20.34 4.60 5.64
CA GLN A 128 20.97 3.84 4.55
C GLN A 128 20.80 2.31 4.67
N PHE A 129 20.46 1.79 5.86
CA PHE A 129 20.19 0.37 6.07
C PHE A 129 18.72 0.00 5.82
N LEU A 130 17.84 0.98 5.63
CA LEU A 130 16.42 0.80 5.32
C LEU A 130 16.21 0.68 3.80
N PRO A 131 15.10 0.07 3.33
CA PRO A 131 14.68 0.20 1.94
C PRO A 131 14.52 1.67 1.54
N GLU A 132 14.83 2.02 0.29
CA GLU A 132 14.84 3.41 -0.20
C GLU A 132 13.49 4.12 0.05
N ASN A 133 12.38 3.46 -0.30
CA ASN A 133 11.03 4.00 -0.09
C ASN A 133 10.70 4.18 1.41
N VAL A 134 11.20 3.30 2.28
CA VAL A 134 11.05 3.46 3.74
C VAL A 134 11.86 4.67 4.23
N ALA A 135 13.14 4.78 3.83
CA ALA A 135 14.01 5.90 4.20
C ALA A 135 13.49 7.26 3.69
N ALA A 136 12.83 7.27 2.55
CA ALA A 136 12.22 8.45 1.93
C ALA A 136 10.86 8.84 2.55
N LEU A 137 10.11 7.92 3.15
CA LEU A 137 8.81 8.18 3.79
C LEU A 137 8.85 8.30 5.32
N PHE A 138 9.82 7.68 5.99
CA PHE A 138 9.88 7.62 7.46
C PHE A 138 9.85 9.01 8.12
N ASN A 139 8.93 9.15 9.09
CA ASN A 139 8.62 10.35 9.87
C ASN A 139 8.47 11.64 9.05
N ARG A 140 7.94 11.51 7.82
CA ARG A 140 7.52 12.64 6.99
C ARG A 140 6.00 12.58 6.81
N PRO A 141 5.30 13.73 6.78
CA PRO A 141 3.90 13.77 6.39
C PRO A 141 3.75 13.19 4.98
N ALA A 142 2.82 12.26 4.80
CA ALA A 142 2.42 11.76 3.49
C ALA A 142 1.60 12.81 2.70
N GLY A 143 1.20 13.90 3.36
CA GLY A 143 0.17 14.84 2.93
C GLY A 143 -1.22 14.23 2.80
N PHE A 144 -1.38 12.95 3.18
CA PHE A 144 -2.47 12.05 2.80
C PHE A 144 -3.42 11.83 3.96
N ALA A 145 -4.73 11.72 3.69
CA ALA A 145 -5.78 11.74 4.71
C ALA A 145 -6.63 10.45 4.85
N GLY A 146 -6.47 9.42 4.01
CA GLY A 146 -7.33 8.21 4.05
C GLY A 146 -6.71 6.90 4.58
N PRO A 147 -7.43 5.77 4.46
CA PRO A 147 -6.94 4.44 4.83
C PRO A 147 -5.94 3.91 3.81
N ASN A 148 -4.68 3.71 4.24
CA ASN A 148 -3.58 3.26 3.38
C ASN A 148 -2.48 2.56 4.21
N CYS A 149 -2.83 1.45 4.86
CA CYS A 149 -1.85 0.61 5.52
C CYS A 149 -1.23 -0.39 4.53
N PHE A 150 -2.04 -0.91 3.60
CA PHE A 150 -1.58 -1.83 2.56
C PHE A 150 -0.67 -1.17 1.51
N ASN A 151 -1.03 0.00 0.95
CA ASN A 151 -0.13 0.69 0.02
C ASN A 151 1.10 1.30 0.72
N ALA A 152 1.07 1.57 2.04
CA ALA A 152 2.30 1.78 2.82
C ALA A 152 3.23 0.55 2.77
N ALA A 153 2.70 -0.65 2.98
CA ALA A 153 3.46 -1.89 2.94
C ALA A 153 3.93 -2.25 1.51
N PHE A 154 3.08 -2.07 0.50
CA PHE A 154 3.44 -2.28 -0.90
C PHE A 154 4.47 -1.26 -1.40
N THR A 155 4.37 0.01 -1.01
CA THR A 155 5.39 1.04 -1.30
C THR A 155 6.71 0.71 -0.61
N ALA A 156 6.69 0.31 0.66
CA ALA A 156 7.90 -0.12 1.38
C ALA A 156 8.58 -1.35 0.75
N SER A 157 7.79 -2.28 0.19
CA SER A 157 8.29 -3.46 -0.53
C SER A 157 8.78 -3.18 -1.96
N GLY A 158 8.55 -1.98 -2.49
CA GLY A 158 8.90 -1.60 -3.86
C GLY A 158 7.90 -2.02 -4.93
N LEU A 159 6.77 -2.66 -4.57
CA LEU A 159 5.69 -2.98 -5.53
C LEU A 159 4.98 -1.71 -6.04
N THR A 160 4.83 -0.71 -5.16
CA THR A 160 4.23 0.59 -5.50
C THR A 160 5.28 1.68 -5.46
N ARG A 161 5.18 2.66 -6.37
CA ARG A 161 6.06 3.83 -6.37
C ARG A 161 5.71 4.79 -5.23
N ILE A 162 6.72 5.51 -4.73
CA ILE A 162 6.58 6.49 -3.65
C ILE A 162 5.64 7.67 -3.98
N ASP A 163 5.47 8.01 -5.25
CA ASP A 163 4.56 9.04 -5.75
C ASP A 163 3.12 8.54 -5.97
N ASN A 164 2.85 7.24 -5.86
CA ASN A 164 1.55 6.62 -6.12
C ASN A 164 0.82 6.25 -4.81
N LEU A 165 0.73 7.19 -3.87
CA LEU A 165 0.04 6.98 -2.59
C LEU A 165 -1.48 7.07 -2.78
N ARG A 166 -2.20 5.94 -2.67
CA ARG A 166 -3.66 5.88 -2.84
C ARG A 166 -4.29 4.86 -1.89
N HIS A 167 -5.62 4.78 -1.88
CA HIS A 167 -6.32 3.69 -1.21
C HIS A 167 -6.04 2.36 -1.92
N VAL A 168 -5.93 1.30 -1.12
CA VAL A 168 -5.88 -0.09 -1.55
C VAL A 168 -6.74 -0.87 -0.56
N GLY A 169 -7.86 -1.41 -1.04
CA GLY A 169 -8.77 -2.22 -0.22
C GLY A 169 -8.28 -3.65 -0.01
N ASN A 170 -8.98 -4.40 0.86
CA ASN A 170 -8.66 -5.80 1.14
C ASN A 170 -8.73 -6.73 -0.10
N PRO A 171 -9.71 -6.59 -1.01
CA PRO A 171 -9.76 -7.40 -2.22
C PRO A 171 -8.52 -7.20 -3.13
N GLU A 172 -8.15 -5.94 -3.37
CA GLU A 172 -6.94 -5.62 -4.15
C GLU A 172 -5.68 -6.11 -3.44
N THR A 173 -5.58 -5.90 -2.12
CA THR A 173 -4.48 -6.40 -1.30
C THR A 173 -4.32 -7.92 -1.45
N ASN A 174 -5.39 -8.69 -1.31
CA ASN A 174 -5.36 -10.14 -1.45
C ASN A 174 -4.93 -10.57 -2.86
N GLN A 175 -5.42 -9.89 -3.90
CA GLN A 175 -5.04 -10.16 -5.28
C GLN A 175 -3.54 -9.87 -5.53
N LEU A 176 -3.04 -8.71 -5.11
CA LEU A 176 -1.63 -8.33 -5.21
C LEU A 176 -0.72 -9.28 -4.41
N LEU A 177 -1.12 -9.66 -3.20
CA LEU A 177 -0.40 -10.66 -2.40
C LEU A 177 -0.35 -12.01 -3.12
N SER A 178 -1.47 -12.49 -3.67
CA SER A 178 -1.51 -13.76 -4.41
C SER A 178 -0.65 -13.80 -5.68
N MET A 179 -0.35 -12.63 -6.25
CA MET A 179 0.50 -12.50 -7.44
C MET A 179 1.96 -12.38 -7.04
N TYR A 180 2.32 -11.37 -6.26
CA TYR A 180 3.71 -10.94 -6.07
C TYR A 180 4.38 -11.56 -4.84
N PHE A 181 3.64 -12.30 -3.99
CA PHE A 181 4.12 -12.81 -2.72
C PHE A 181 3.71 -14.27 -2.46
N ASN A 182 4.50 -14.98 -1.66
CA ASN A 182 4.12 -16.28 -1.08
C ASN A 182 3.85 -16.13 0.41
N LYS A 183 2.80 -16.80 0.93
CA LYS A 183 2.62 -16.96 2.38
C LYS A 183 3.82 -17.71 2.98
N VAL A 184 4.33 -17.23 4.10
CA VAL A 184 5.42 -17.89 4.85
C VAL A 184 5.05 -18.05 6.33
N SER A 185 5.69 -19.00 7.01
CA SER A 185 5.45 -19.23 8.44
C SER A 185 5.86 -18.02 9.29
N ARG A 186 5.01 -17.67 10.27
CA ARG A 186 5.29 -16.65 11.30
C ARG A 186 6.61 -16.90 12.05
N ASN A 187 7.09 -18.14 12.13
CA ASN A 187 8.34 -18.47 12.82
C ASN A 187 9.59 -18.23 11.93
N ASN A 188 9.42 -17.82 10.68
CA ASN A 188 10.50 -17.55 9.71
C ASN A 188 10.34 -16.15 9.09
N LEU A 189 10.02 -15.14 9.91
CA LEU A 189 10.00 -13.74 9.46
C LEU A 189 11.39 -13.28 9.02
N ARG A 190 11.45 -12.47 7.97
CA ARG A 190 12.65 -11.82 7.46
C ARG A 190 12.34 -10.40 7.03
N SER A 191 13.32 -9.51 7.15
CA SER A 191 13.23 -8.17 6.57
C SER A 191 12.80 -8.27 5.10
N GLY A 192 11.79 -7.50 4.71
CA GLY A 192 11.15 -7.59 3.39
C GLY A 192 9.79 -8.30 3.35
N ASP A 193 9.39 -8.99 4.40
CA ASP A 193 8.05 -9.59 4.48
C ASP A 193 6.97 -8.53 4.74
N ILE A 194 5.85 -8.61 4.04
CA ILE A 194 4.62 -7.90 4.40
C ILE A 194 3.86 -8.75 5.43
N LEU A 195 3.38 -8.13 6.50
CA LEU A 195 2.56 -8.79 7.52
C LEU A 195 1.14 -8.23 7.45
N ILE A 196 0.17 -9.13 7.33
CA ILE A 196 -1.25 -8.82 7.41
C ILE A 196 -1.72 -9.18 8.82
N LEU A 197 -2.20 -8.20 9.57
CA LEU A 197 -2.61 -8.35 10.96
C LEU A 197 -4.14 -8.49 11.04
N ASN A 198 -4.60 -9.22 12.08
CA ASN A 198 -6.02 -9.30 12.48
C ASN A 198 -7.00 -9.47 11.28
N ASP A 199 -6.82 -10.56 10.52
CA ASP A 199 -7.71 -10.98 9.43
C ASP A 199 -7.87 -9.98 8.26
N GLY A 200 -6.87 -9.12 8.03
CA GLY A 200 -6.89 -8.13 6.95
C GLY A 200 -7.36 -6.75 7.39
N ASP A 201 -7.32 -6.46 8.70
CA ASP A 201 -7.57 -5.13 9.23
C ASP A 201 -6.39 -4.17 8.97
N HIS A 202 -5.15 -4.64 9.09
CA HIS A 202 -3.96 -3.79 8.99
C HIS A 202 -2.81 -4.45 8.23
N GLY A 203 -2.14 -3.67 7.38
CA GLY A 203 -0.96 -4.07 6.61
C GLY A 203 0.29 -3.34 7.08
N VAL A 204 1.37 -4.08 7.34
CA VAL A 204 2.65 -3.51 7.79
C VAL A 204 3.83 -4.18 7.05
N TYR A 205 4.93 -3.47 6.90
CA TYR A 205 6.16 -4.00 6.30
C TYR A 205 7.17 -4.36 7.40
N TYR A 206 7.64 -5.60 7.45
CA TYR A 206 8.60 -6.03 8.45
C TYR A 206 10.02 -5.60 8.07
N LEU A 207 10.61 -4.72 8.89
CA LEU A 207 11.98 -4.23 8.68
C LEU A 207 13.03 -5.23 9.16
N GLY A 208 12.64 -6.22 9.96
CA GLY A 208 13.56 -7.13 10.64
C GLY A 208 13.73 -6.76 12.12
N ALA A 209 14.25 -7.71 12.91
CA ALA A 209 14.49 -7.56 14.35
C ALA A 209 13.29 -6.93 15.09
N GLY A 210 12.09 -7.47 14.89
CA GLY A 210 10.86 -7.03 15.57
C GLY A 210 10.29 -5.67 15.14
N LEU A 211 11.01 -4.88 14.34
CA LEU A 211 10.54 -3.58 13.86
C LEU A 211 9.67 -3.70 12.60
N ILE A 212 8.65 -2.86 12.53
CA ILE A 212 7.77 -2.69 11.37
C ILE A 212 7.79 -1.25 10.88
N PHE A 213 7.61 -1.07 9.58
CA PHE A 213 7.24 0.19 8.96
C PHE A 213 5.76 0.16 8.58
N HIS A 214 5.00 1.18 8.98
CA HIS A 214 3.59 1.29 8.63
C HIS A 214 3.06 2.73 8.73
N LYS A 215 1.78 2.89 8.37
CA LYS A 215 1.01 4.11 8.54
C LYS A 215 0.49 4.25 9.98
N LYS A 216 0.68 5.43 10.58
CA LYS A 216 -0.02 5.93 11.80
C LYS A 216 -0.90 7.13 11.43
N SER A 217 -1.93 7.40 12.22
CA SER A 217 -2.95 8.41 11.90
C SER A 217 -2.88 9.61 12.83
N TYR A 218 -2.58 10.80 12.32
CA TYR A 218 -2.39 12.02 13.10
C TYR A 218 -3.39 13.11 12.71
N LEU A 219 -4.48 13.23 13.46
CA LEU A 219 -5.58 14.17 13.16
C LEU A 219 -6.13 13.95 11.73
N THR A 220 -5.90 14.89 10.82
CA THR A 220 -6.26 14.82 9.40
C THR A 220 -5.10 14.39 8.48
N GLU A 221 -3.90 14.20 9.04
CA GLU A 221 -2.70 13.80 8.32
C GLU A 221 -2.30 12.37 8.65
N HIS A 222 -1.53 11.76 7.76
CA HIS A 222 -0.92 10.44 7.99
C HIS A 222 0.59 10.51 7.89
N ILE A 223 1.25 9.83 8.83
CA ILE A 223 2.71 9.80 8.95
C ILE A 223 3.15 8.34 8.91
N TYR A 224 4.21 8.07 8.16
CA TYR A 224 4.81 6.74 8.13
C TYR A 224 5.83 6.59 9.25
N ARG A 225 5.69 5.51 10.02
CA ARG A 225 6.35 5.30 11.31
C ARG A 225 7.07 3.96 11.35
N ILE A 226 8.09 3.92 12.20
CA ILE A 226 8.82 2.70 12.55
C ILE A 226 8.54 2.44 14.02
N VAL A 227 7.98 1.28 14.33
CA VAL A 227 7.65 0.87 15.71
C VAL A 227 7.93 -0.63 15.90
N LEU A 228 7.89 -1.08 17.15
CA LEU A 228 7.85 -2.50 17.47
C LEU A 228 6.55 -3.12 16.96
N LEU A 229 6.62 -4.36 16.45
CA LEU A 229 5.48 -5.10 15.89
C LEU A 229 4.28 -5.13 16.85
N GLU A 230 4.50 -5.40 18.14
CA GLU A 230 3.48 -5.41 19.19
C GLU A 230 2.83 -4.05 19.48
N ASN A 231 3.42 -2.96 18.97
CA ASN A 231 2.91 -1.59 19.10
C ASN A 231 2.20 -1.09 17.81
N ALA A 232 1.97 -1.96 16.82
CA ALA A 232 1.30 -1.60 15.56
C ALA A 232 -0.03 -0.85 15.78
N TYR A 233 -0.81 -1.27 16.78
CA TYR A 233 -2.10 -0.67 17.15
C TYR A 233 -2.06 0.34 18.30
N LYS A 234 -0.96 0.44 19.05
CA LYS A 234 -0.87 1.36 20.20
C LYS A 234 -0.66 2.80 19.70
N PRO A 235 -1.28 3.82 20.33
CA PRO A 235 -1.00 5.21 19.97
C PRO A 235 0.46 5.57 20.26
N GLU A 236 1.09 6.32 19.36
CA GLU A 236 2.40 6.91 19.61
C GLU A 236 2.32 8.22 20.41
N PRO A 237 3.40 8.61 21.12
CA PRO A 237 3.50 9.95 21.69
C PRO A 237 3.30 11.00 20.59
N LYS A 238 2.34 11.92 20.81
CA LYS A 238 1.89 12.93 19.84
C LYS A 238 1.09 12.37 18.65
N GLU A 239 0.47 11.19 18.72
CA GLU A 239 -0.43 10.69 17.65
C GLU A 239 -1.84 11.31 17.72
N TRP A 240 -2.30 11.74 18.89
CA TRP A 240 -3.55 12.48 19.06
C TRP A 240 -3.32 13.78 19.84
N HIS A 241 -3.72 14.91 19.24
CA HIS A 241 -3.79 16.22 19.89
C HIS A 241 -5.16 16.84 19.61
N PRO A 242 -6.18 16.54 20.43
CA PRO A 242 -7.55 16.98 20.14
C PRO A 242 -7.62 18.51 20.07
N GLY A 243 -8.18 19.02 18.98
CA GLY A 243 -8.66 20.39 18.92
C GLY A 243 -9.85 20.60 19.87
N PRO A 244 -10.22 21.86 20.18
CA PRO A 244 -11.28 22.18 21.14
C PRO A 244 -12.70 21.69 20.74
N PHE A 245 -12.85 21.17 19.51
CA PHE A 245 -14.10 20.63 18.98
C PHE A 245 -13.99 19.14 18.59
N ASN A 246 -12.87 18.49 18.91
CA ASN A 246 -12.67 17.07 18.60
C ASN A 246 -13.38 16.19 19.64
N GLY A 247 -13.80 15.00 19.20
CA GLY A 247 -14.39 13.99 20.08
C GLY A 247 -13.39 13.35 21.07
N PRO A 248 -13.82 12.32 21.82
CA PRO A 248 -12.92 11.55 22.68
C PRO A 248 -11.79 10.91 21.87
N ASP A 249 -10.71 10.55 22.56
CA ASP A 249 -9.55 9.87 21.96
C ASP A 249 -9.97 8.61 21.18
N PRO A 250 -9.78 8.56 19.85
CA PRO A 250 -10.14 7.39 19.05
C PRO A 250 -9.25 6.17 19.36
N PHE A 251 -8.12 6.37 20.04
CA PHE A 251 -7.18 5.33 20.46
C PHE A 251 -7.44 4.81 21.88
N ALA A 252 -8.64 5.04 22.43
CA ALA A 252 -9.07 4.58 23.77
C ALA A 252 -9.31 3.05 23.84
N GLY A 253 -8.29 2.26 23.53
CA GLY A 253 -8.27 0.81 23.68
C GLY A 253 -7.05 0.16 23.04
N ASP A 254 -6.29 -0.62 23.81
CA ASP A 254 -5.25 -1.49 23.26
C ASP A 254 -5.90 -2.59 22.40
N ILE A 255 -5.79 -2.50 21.07
CA ILE A 255 -6.19 -3.57 20.15
C ILE A 255 -5.07 -4.61 20.08
N PRO A 256 -5.25 -5.84 20.61
CA PRO A 256 -4.20 -6.85 20.57
C PRO A 256 -4.04 -7.44 19.17
N ILE A 257 -2.80 -7.79 18.82
CA ILE A 257 -2.50 -8.56 17.61
C ILE A 257 -2.82 -10.04 17.88
N LYS A 258 -3.97 -10.49 17.41
CA LYS A 258 -4.44 -11.88 17.54
C LYS A 258 -3.89 -12.78 16.44
N LYS A 259 -3.75 -12.23 15.22
CA LYS A 259 -3.33 -12.95 14.02
C LYS A 259 -2.27 -12.18 13.26
N ILE A 260 -1.30 -12.91 12.70
CA ILE A 260 -0.26 -12.39 11.81
C ILE A 260 -0.13 -13.37 10.64
N GLU A 261 -0.39 -12.90 9.43
CA GLU A 261 -0.15 -13.63 8.18
C GLU A 261 1.01 -12.99 7.42
N PRO A 262 2.22 -13.60 7.42
CA PRO A 262 3.38 -13.08 6.70
C PRO A 262 3.40 -13.50 5.23
N TRP A 263 3.86 -12.58 4.39
CA TRP A 263 3.96 -12.73 2.94
C TRP A 263 5.31 -12.25 2.45
N ARG A 264 6.06 -13.12 1.77
CA ARG A 264 7.40 -12.84 1.25
C ARG A 264 7.35 -12.54 -0.24
N SER A 265 7.98 -11.44 -0.66
CA SER A 265 8.06 -11.07 -2.07
C SER A 265 8.74 -12.17 -2.90
N LEU A 266 8.20 -12.43 -4.08
CA LEU A 266 8.77 -13.31 -5.09
C LEU A 266 9.88 -12.65 -5.90
N GLY A 267 10.03 -11.32 -5.83
CA GLY A 267 10.94 -10.56 -6.69
C GLY A 267 10.57 -10.61 -8.18
N MET A 268 9.32 -10.93 -8.50
CA MET A 268 8.83 -11.09 -9.87
C MET A 268 8.10 -9.85 -10.37
N GLU A 269 8.45 -9.39 -11.57
CA GLU A 269 7.62 -8.53 -12.38
C GLU A 269 6.66 -9.42 -13.20
N TYR A 270 5.41 -9.55 -12.75
CA TYR A 270 4.40 -10.28 -13.52
C TYR A 270 4.03 -9.51 -14.79
N GLN A 271 4.30 -10.13 -15.93
CA GLN A 271 3.86 -9.61 -17.21
C GLN A 271 2.37 -9.88 -17.41
N PHE A 272 1.73 -9.02 -18.19
CA PHE A 272 0.32 -9.13 -18.54
C PHE A 272 0.06 -10.47 -19.25
N GLY A 273 -0.78 -11.33 -18.66
CA GLY A 273 -1.20 -12.59 -19.29
C GLY A 273 -2.07 -12.33 -20.53
N PRO A 274 -2.35 -13.35 -21.37
CA PRO A 274 -3.22 -13.16 -22.53
C PRO A 274 -4.58 -12.59 -22.11
N ALA A 275 -5.05 -11.58 -22.83
CA ALA A 275 -6.39 -11.02 -22.73
C ALA A 275 -6.90 -10.65 -24.13
N THR A 276 -8.22 -10.54 -24.25
CA THR A 276 -8.87 -9.97 -25.43
C THR A 276 -8.61 -8.47 -25.56
N ALA A 277 -8.83 -7.90 -26.75
CA ALA A 277 -8.69 -6.47 -26.97
C ALA A 277 -9.63 -5.61 -26.10
N ASP A 278 -10.81 -6.14 -25.75
CA ASP A 278 -11.77 -5.51 -24.84
C ASP A 278 -11.26 -5.50 -23.39
N GLU A 279 -10.82 -6.65 -22.86
CA GLU A 279 -10.23 -6.76 -21.52
C GLU A 279 -8.97 -5.90 -21.37
N GLN A 280 -8.11 -5.83 -22.41
CA GLN A 280 -6.96 -4.93 -22.47
C GLN A 280 -7.39 -3.46 -22.41
N ALA A 281 -8.41 -3.05 -23.18
CA ALA A 281 -8.91 -1.68 -23.16
C ALA A 281 -9.54 -1.29 -21.81
N LYS A 282 -10.24 -2.22 -21.14
CA LYS A 282 -10.75 -2.04 -19.77
C LYS A 282 -9.63 -1.85 -18.75
N ALA A 283 -8.58 -2.69 -18.83
CA ALA A 283 -7.39 -2.54 -18.00
C ALA A 283 -6.68 -1.18 -18.22
N GLU A 284 -6.57 -0.73 -19.47
CA GLU A 284 -6.01 0.60 -19.81
C GLU A 284 -6.85 1.76 -19.23
N VAL A 285 -8.17 1.61 -19.13
CA VAL A 285 -9.02 2.61 -18.44
C VAL A 285 -8.80 2.58 -16.92
N SER A 286 -8.66 1.41 -16.28
CA SER A 286 -8.27 1.33 -14.87
C SER A 286 -6.93 2.01 -14.59
N ILE A 287 -5.92 1.79 -15.44
CA ILE A 287 -4.61 2.46 -15.36
C ILE A 287 -4.75 3.98 -15.54
N PHE A 288 -5.54 4.43 -16.51
CA PHE A 288 -5.78 5.86 -16.75
C PHE A 288 -6.45 6.52 -15.54
N LEU A 289 -7.49 5.91 -14.97
CA LEU A 289 -8.18 6.37 -13.78
C LEU A 289 -7.23 6.42 -12.57
N ALA A 290 -6.44 5.37 -12.35
CA ALA A 290 -5.42 5.33 -11.29
C ALA A 290 -4.44 6.50 -11.44
N GLY A 291 -3.85 6.70 -12.62
CA GLY A 291 -2.87 7.76 -12.87
C GLY A 291 -3.43 9.19 -12.81
N HIS A 292 -4.75 9.38 -12.85
CA HIS A 292 -5.40 10.66 -12.57
C HIS A 292 -5.75 10.85 -11.09
N ILE A 293 -6.23 9.80 -10.42
CA ILE A 293 -6.55 9.83 -8.98
C ILE A 293 -5.27 9.98 -8.15
N GLU A 294 -4.21 9.23 -8.47
CA GLU A 294 -2.91 9.27 -7.80
C GLU A 294 -2.25 10.67 -7.87
N LYS A 295 -2.49 11.46 -8.93
CA LYS A 295 -2.01 12.86 -9.01
C LYS A 295 -2.76 13.85 -8.11
N GLN A 296 -3.99 13.52 -7.72
CA GLN A 296 -4.81 14.34 -6.82
C GLN A 296 -4.68 13.87 -5.37
N CYS A 297 -4.10 12.69 -5.15
CA CYS A 297 -3.43 12.41 -3.89
C CYS A 297 -2.27 13.42 -3.71
N PRO A 298 -2.03 13.90 -2.48
CA PRO A 298 -2.56 13.33 -1.25
C PRO A 298 -3.73 14.12 -0.65
N LYS A 299 -4.28 15.12 -1.37
CA LYS A 299 -5.31 16.07 -0.89
C LYS A 299 -6.76 15.57 -0.95
N TRP A 300 -7.01 14.37 -1.47
CA TRP A 300 -8.36 13.78 -1.59
C TRP A 300 -9.38 14.65 -2.35
N GLY A 301 -8.94 15.61 -3.18
CA GLY A 301 -9.82 16.55 -3.88
C GLY A 301 -10.51 16.00 -5.14
N PHE A 302 -10.71 14.68 -5.27
CA PHE A 302 -11.10 14.05 -6.54
C PHE A 302 -12.38 14.66 -7.14
N ALA A 303 -13.44 14.83 -6.35
CA ALA A 303 -14.68 15.42 -6.86
C ALA A 303 -14.56 16.92 -7.22
N LYS A 304 -13.57 17.66 -6.67
CA LYS A 304 -13.32 19.06 -7.05
C LYS A 304 -12.60 19.16 -8.40
N GLU A 305 -11.68 18.23 -8.70
CA GLU A 305 -10.79 18.26 -9.87
C GLU A 305 -11.25 17.37 -11.03
N LEU A 306 -11.74 16.17 -10.71
CA LEU A 306 -12.24 15.15 -11.65
C LEU A 306 -13.78 15.16 -11.75
N GLY A 307 -14.48 15.81 -10.82
CA GLY A 307 -15.94 15.90 -10.79
C GLY A 307 -16.64 14.66 -10.20
N TYR A 308 -17.81 14.87 -9.59
CA TYR A 308 -18.66 13.80 -9.02
C TYR A 308 -19.10 12.77 -10.07
N PHE A 309 -19.17 13.14 -11.36
CA PHE A 309 -19.44 12.18 -12.44
C PHE A 309 -18.44 11.01 -12.45
N THR A 310 -17.18 11.24 -12.02
CA THR A 310 -16.14 10.21 -11.96
C THR A 310 -16.50 9.13 -10.94
N GLU A 311 -17.11 9.50 -9.81
CA GLU A 311 -17.53 8.57 -8.78
C GLU A 311 -18.70 7.69 -9.26
N LEU A 312 -19.77 8.31 -9.76
CA LEU A 312 -20.91 7.55 -10.29
C LEU A 312 -20.50 6.67 -11.48
N LEU A 313 -19.56 7.14 -12.31
CA LEU A 313 -18.98 6.33 -13.38
C LEU A 313 -18.17 5.16 -12.83
N LEU A 314 -17.32 5.35 -11.82
CA LEU A 314 -16.57 4.26 -11.15
C LEU A 314 -17.50 3.18 -10.57
N GLU A 315 -18.58 3.57 -9.87
CA GLU A 315 -19.63 2.65 -9.41
C GLU A 315 -20.25 1.86 -10.57
N ASN A 316 -20.54 2.53 -11.70
CA ASN A 316 -21.14 1.87 -12.85
C ASN A 316 -20.16 0.92 -13.56
N LEU A 317 -18.89 1.30 -13.72
CA LEU A 317 -17.86 0.47 -14.35
C LEU A 317 -17.51 -0.76 -13.50
N VAL A 318 -17.47 -0.63 -12.17
CA VAL A 318 -17.31 -1.79 -11.27
C VAL A 318 -18.48 -2.77 -11.41
N SER A 319 -19.71 -2.28 -11.55
CA SER A 319 -20.88 -3.13 -11.78
C SER A 319 -20.86 -3.81 -13.16
N ASP A 320 -20.56 -3.05 -14.23
CA ASP A 320 -20.56 -3.53 -15.61
C ASP A 320 -19.41 -4.50 -15.92
N TRP A 321 -18.22 -4.29 -15.32
CA TRP A 321 -17.03 -5.10 -15.57
C TRP A 321 -16.84 -6.23 -14.54
N GLY A 322 -17.90 -6.59 -13.80
CA GLY A 322 -17.88 -7.60 -12.73
C GLY A 322 -17.30 -8.96 -13.13
N ASP A 323 -17.42 -9.35 -14.40
CA ASP A 323 -16.84 -10.61 -14.92
C ASP A 323 -15.30 -10.65 -14.84
N MET A 324 -14.62 -9.50 -14.86
CA MET A 324 -13.16 -9.43 -14.67
C MET A 324 -12.72 -9.96 -13.29
N ALA A 325 -13.60 -9.87 -12.27
CA ALA A 325 -13.38 -10.46 -10.95
C ALA A 325 -13.19 -11.98 -11.00
N ASN A 326 -13.82 -12.64 -11.98
CA ASN A 326 -13.82 -14.09 -12.14
C ASN A 326 -12.76 -14.59 -13.14
N SER A 327 -12.09 -13.68 -13.86
CA SER A 327 -11.12 -14.03 -14.93
C SER A 327 -10.04 -15.00 -14.45
N SER A 328 -9.65 -15.96 -15.29
CA SER A 328 -8.50 -16.84 -15.02
C SER A 328 -7.16 -16.09 -15.08
N ASN A 329 -7.12 -14.91 -15.70
CA ASN A 329 -5.95 -14.04 -15.75
C ASN A 329 -5.86 -13.20 -14.45
N PRO A 330 -4.85 -13.41 -13.59
CA PRO A 330 -4.73 -12.71 -12.31
C PRO A 330 -4.46 -11.20 -12.48
N VAL A 331 -3.92 -10.79 -13.64
CA VAL A 331 -3.65 -9.37 -13.94
C VAL A 331 -4.96 -8.61 -14.23
N LEU A 332 -5.90 -9.23 -14.94
CA LEU A 332 -7.24 -8.67 -15.15
C LEU A 332 -8.02 -8.53 -13.83
N LYS A 333 -7.93 -9.55 -12.96
CA LYS A 333 -8.43 -9.47 -11.57
C LYS A 333 -7.82 -8.30 -10.81
N ALA A 334 -6.51 -8.08 -10.90
CA ALA A 334 -5.85 -6.98 -10.22
C ALA A 334 -6.35 -5.61 -10.69
N TYR A 335 -6.55 -5.40 -12.00
CA TYR A 335 -7.10 -4.14 -12.53
C TYR A 335 -8.57 -3.91 -12.17
N TYR A 336 -9.36 -4.97 -12.01
CA TYR A 336 -10.73 -4.87 -11.50
C TYR A 336 -10.77 -4.54 -10.01
N GLU A 337 -9.95 -5.19 -9.19
CA GLU A 337 -9.89 -4.89 -7.75
C GLU A 337 -9.25 -3.53 -7.47
N GLN A 338 -8.31 -3.07 -8.30
CA GLN A 338 -7.84 -1.68 -8.31
C GLN A 338 -8.99 -0.70 -8.59
N LEU A 339 -9.83 -0.97 -9.61
CA LEU A 339 -10.99 -0.13 -9.93
C LEU A 339 -11.95 0.01 -8.73
N LYS A 340 -12.16 -1.07 -7.97
CA LYS A 340 -12.93 -1.06 -6.72
C LYS A 340 -12.28 -0.21 -5.63
N SER A 341 -10.96 -0.30 -5.44
CA SER A 341 -10.25 0.60 -4.51
C SER A 341 -10.35 2.08 -4.93
N LEU A 342 -10.29 2.38 -6.23
CA LEU A 342 -10.43 3.76 -6.75
C LEU A 342 -11.84 4.32 -6.55
N ARG A 343 -12.87 3.49 -6.72
CA ARG A 343 -14.27 3.80 -6.37
C ARG A 343 -14.42 4.09 -4.87
N ASP A 344 -13.95 3.19 -4.01
CA ASP A 344 -14.06 3.34 -2.55
C ASP A 344 -13.34 4.61 -2.06
N GLN A 345 -12.25 4.99 -2.74
CA GLN A 345 -11.52 6.22 -2.54
C GLN A 345 -12.25 7.48 -3.04
N ALA A 346 -13.01 7.39 -4.14
CA ALA A 346 -13.85 8.50 -4.61
C ALA A 346 -14.96 8.81 -3.59
N ASN A 347 -15.69 7.79 -3.15
CA ASN A 347 -16.78 7.92 -2.18
C ASN A 347 -16.29 8.60 -0.88
N GLN A 348 -15.18 8.10 -0.31
CA GLN A 348 -14.52 8.68 0.87
C GLN A 348 -14.00 10.12 0.65
N SER A 349 -13.60 10.48 -0.58
CA SER A 349 -13.20 11.84 -0.94
C SER A 349 -14.36 12.82 -0.88
N ILE A 350 -15.55 12.43 -1.33
CA ILE A 350 -16.73 13.31 -1.26
C ILE A 350 -17.17 13.54 0.18
N GLU A 351 -17.19 12.50 1.00
CA GLU A 351 -17.52 12.62 2.43
C GLU A 351 -16.56 13.57 3.16
N SER A 352 -15.26 13.51 2.87
CA SER A 352 -14.23 14.33 3.51
C SER A 352 -14.12 15.76 2.95
N GLU A 353 -14.16 15.95 1.63
CA GLU A 353 -13.85 17.23 0.98
C GLU A 353 -15.08 18.08 0.61
N LEU A 354 -16.25 17.47 0.46
CA LEU A 354 -17.49 18.16 0.06
C LEU A 354 -18.59 18.09 1.12
N LEU A 355 -18.71 16.99 1.86
CA LEU A 355 -19.84 16.71 2.75
C LEU A 355 -19.44 16.53 4.23
N SER A 356 -18.30 17.09 4.65
CA SER A 356 -17.70 16.89 5.99
C SER A 356 -18.34 17.69 7.13
N SER A 357 -19.44 18.41 6.88
CA SER A 357 -20.18 19.14 7.92
C SER A 357 -21.68 18.93 7.79
N THR A 358 -22.43 19.03 8.89
CA THR A 358 -23.90 18.90 8.90
C THR A 358 -24.57 19.93 7.96
N HIS A 359 -23.98 21.12 7.81
CA HIS A 359 -24.45 22.12 6.84
C HIS A 359 -24.22 21.66 5.39
N ALA A 360 -23.06 21.10 5.08
CA ALA A 360 -22.79 20.55 3.76
C ALA A 360 -23.68 19.33 3.43
N GLN A 361 -23.87 18.42 4.39
CA GLN A 361 -24.75 17.24 4.26
C GLN A 361 -26.20 17.62 3.99
N SER A 362 -26.74 18.61 4.72
CA SER A 362 -28.09 19.16 4.48
C SER A 362 -28.24 19.91 3.15
N ASN A 363 -27.14 20.24 2.47
CA ASN A 363 -27.12 20.90 1.16
C ASN A 363 -26.46 20.01 0.06
N ALA A 364 -26.29 18.71 0.31
CA ALA A 364 -25.44 17.83 -0.47
C ALA A 364 -25.75 17.86 -1.98
N ASN A 365 -27.02 17.81 -2.35
CA ASN A 365 -27.47 17.82 -3.76
C ASN A 365 -26.95 19.05 -4.53
N GLU A 366 -27.02 20.25 -3.94
CA GLU A 366 -26.57 21.49 -4.59
C GLU A 366 -25.04 21.60 -4.63
N ILE A 367 -24.34 21.04 -3.64
CA ILE A 367 -22.87 20.96 -3.64
C ILE A 367 -22.38 20.00 -4.73
N LEU A 368 -22.99 18.80 -4.80
CA LEU A 368 -22.64 17.77 -5.77
C LEU A 368 -22.95 18.19 -7.22
N LYS A 369 -24.07 18.90 -7.48
CA LYS A 369 -24.34 19.50 -8.79
C LYS A 369 -23.28 20.51 -9.22
N ARG A 370 -22.81 21.38 -8.32
CA ARG A 370 -21.72 22.34 -8.61
C ARG A 370 -20.38 21.66 -8.88
N ALA A 371 -20.20 20.46 -8.36
CA ALA A 371 -19.04 19.60 -8.59
C ALA A 371 -19.29 18.52 -9.66
N TRP A 372 -20.40 18.55 -10.41
CA TRP A 372 -20.87 17.41 -11.22
C TRP A 372 -19.85 16.96 -12.27
N LEU A 373 -19.70 17.75 -13.33
CA LEU A 373 -18.85 17.43 -14.48
C LEU A 373 -17.80 18.53 -14.66
N ARG A 374 -16.53 18.13 -14.70
CA ARG A 374 -15.45 19.01 -15.13
C ARG A 374 -15.18 18.78 -16.61
N ARG A 375 -15.54 19.74 -17.47
CA ARG A 375 -15.17 19.72 -18.89
C ARG A 375 -13.68 20.08 -19.05
N ASN A 376 -12.84 19.07 -19.10
CA ASN A 376 -11.39 19.16 -19.23
C ASN A 376 -10.87 18.00 -20.08
N ASP A 377 -9.56 17.96 -20.33
CA ASP A 377 -8.96 16.92 -21.17
C ASP A 377 -9.12 15.52 -20.56
N TYR A 378 -9.14 15.42 -19.23
CA TYR A 378 -9.40 14.17 -18.50
C TYR A 378 -10.78 13.58 -18.83
N SER A 379 -11.87 14.36 -18.69
CA SER A 379 -13.21 13.84 -18.97
C SER A 379 -13.42 13.55 -20.45
N LYS A 380 -12.84 14.36 -21.34
CA LYS A 380 -12.83 14.07 -22.79
C LYS A 380 -12.10 12.79 -23.15
N GLU A 381 -10.91 12.57 -22.59
CA GLU A 381 -10.14 11.35 -22.84
C GLU A 381 -10.82 10.11 -22.23
N LEU A 382 -11.36 10.21 -21.01
CA LEU A 382 -12.06 9.10 -20.35
C LEU A 382 -13.27 8.64 -21.18
N ILE A 383 -14.16 9.58 -21.54
CA ILE A 383 -15.34 9.27 -22.38
C ILE A 383 -14.89 8.77 -23.75
N GLY A 384 -13.84 9.34 -24.35
CA GLY A 384 -13.29 8.89 -25.64
C GLY A 384 -12.71 7.46 -25.61
N LYS A 385 -12.13 7.01 -24.48
CA LYS A 385 -11.72 5.61 -24.29
C LYS A 385 -12.93 4.70 -24.12
N LEU A 386 -13.86 5.07 -23.24
CA LEU A 386 -15.04 4.26 -22.94
C LEU A 386 -15.95 4.08 -24.17
N LEU A 387 -16.13 5.10 -25.00
CA LEU A 387 -16.89 4.98 -26.26
C LEU A 387 -16.31 3.89 -27.18
N LYS A 388 -14.97 3.75 -27.27
CA LYS A 388 -14.35 2.68 -28.05
C LYS A 388 -14.66 1.29 -27.50
N ILE A 389 -14.63 1.13 -26.17
CA ILE A 389 -14.95 -0.13 -25.49
C ILE A 389 -16.38 -0.57 -25.83
N TYR A 390 -17.33 0.36 -25.78
CA TYR A 390 -18.73 0.09 -26.15
C TYR A 390 -19.03 0.21 -27.66
N GLY A 391 -18.01 0.10 -28.53
CA GLY A 391 -18.18 0.00 -29.99
C GLY A 391 -18.62 1.29 -30.70
N ARG A 392 -18.49 2.46 -30.07
CA ARG A 392 -18.93 3.77 -30.57
C ARG A 392 -17.78 4.67 -31.01
N SER A 393 -18.12 5.74 -31.73
CA SER A 393 -17.11 6.66 -32.26
C SER A 393 -16.60 7.64 -31.20
N PRO A 394 -15.28 7.80 -31.01
CA PRO A 394 -14.70 8.86 -30.18
C PRO A 394 -15.08 10.28 -30.62
N SER A 395 -15.56 10.46 -31.86
CA SER A 395 -16.09 11.75 -32.31
C SER A 395 -17.37 12.16 -31.62
N GLU A 396 -18.04 11.25 -30.90
CA GLU A 396 -19.26 11.54 -30.13
C GLU A 396 -18.97 12.10 -28.72
N THR A 397 -17.71 12.16 -28.28
CA THR A 397 -17.31 12.57 -26.91
C THR A 397 -17.99 13.85 -26.43
N ASP A 398 -17.95 14.96 -27.19
CA ASP A 398 -18.55 16.23 -26.75
C ASP A 398 -20.09 16.14 -26.66
N LYS A 399 -20.74 15.38 -27.57
CA LYS A 399 -22.20 15.12 -27.54
C LYS A 399 -22.59 14.26 -26.32
N VAL A 400 -21.75 13.30 -25.94
CA VAL A 400 -21.99 12.44 -24.78
C VAL A 400 -21.74 13.20 -23.47
N LEU A 401 -20.71 14.05 -23.40
CA LEU A 401 -20.49 14.98 -22.28
C LEU A 401 -21.67 15.96 -22.13
N ASP A 402 -22.21 16.48 -23.23
CA ASP A 402 -23.44 17.28 -23.26
C ASP A 402 -24.67 16.57 -22.68
N ALA A 403 -24.78 15.25 -22.85
CA ALA A 403 -25.86 14.44 -22.31
C ALA A 403 -25.66 14.16 -20.82
N ILE A 404 -24.44 13.78 -20.42
CA ILE A 404 -24.06 13.54 -19.01
C ILE A 404 -24.23 14.82 -18.18
N GLU A 405 -23.84 15.99 -18.68
CA GLU A 405 -23.99 17.26 -17.94
C GLU A 405 -25.46 17.58 -17.64
N LYS A 406 -26.37 17.27 -18.58
CA LYS A 406 -27.81 17.53 -18.46
C LYS A 406 -28.55 16.51 -17.61
N ASP A 407 -27.95 15.34 -17.34
CA ASP A 407 -28.63 14.19 -16.72
C ASP A 407 -27.99 13.74 -15.39
N PHE A 408 -27.76 14.70 -14.48
CA PHE A 408 -27.18 14.52 -13.14
C PHE A 408 -27.78 13.36 -12.32
N ASN A 409 -29.06 13.05 -12.50
CA ASN A 409 -29.78 12.07 -11.68
C ASN A 409 -29.62 10.61 -12.17
N HIS A 410 -28.92 10.37 -13.27
CA HIS A 410 -28.76 9.03 -13.85
C HIS A 410 -27.29 8.64 -14.04
N SER A 411 -27.07 7.35 -14.22
CA SER A 411 -25.78 6.76 -14.61
C SER A 411 -25.13 7.50 -15.78
N PRO A 412 -23.89 8.00 -15.66
CA PRO A 412 -23.14 8.50 -16.81
C PRO A 412 -22.93 7.42 -17.88
N LEU A 413 -22.75 6.16 -17.46
CA LEU A 413 -22.50 5.01 -18.34
C LEU A 413 -23.66 4.78 -19.34
N LYS A 414 -24.90 5.06 -18.95
CA LYS A 414 -26.08 5.02 -19.85
C LYS A 414 -25.88 5.82 -21.13
N HIS A 415 -25.28 7.01 -21.04
CA HIS A 415 -25.04 7.90 -22.20
C HIS A 415 -23.82 7.48 -23.03
N ILE A 416 -22.99 6.58 -22.49
CA ILE A 416 -21.82 6.02 -23.16
C ILE A 416 -22.22 4.73 -23.91
N THR A 417 -23.11 3.92 -23.36
CA THR A 417 -23.55 2.65 -23.97
C THR A 417 -24.69 2.81 -24.99
N GLN A 418 -25.38 3.96 -25.02
CA GLN A 418 -26.49 4.32 -25.93
C GLN A 418 -26.09 5.39 -26.95
#